data_AF-A0A1G6RLJ2-F1
#
_entry.id   AF-A0A1G6RLJ2-F1
#
_cell.length_a   1.000
_cell.length_b   1.000
_cell.length_c   1.000
_cell.angle_alpha   90.00
_cell.angle_beta   90.00
_cell.angle_gamma   90.00
#
_symmetry.space_group_name_H-M   'P 1'
#
loop_
_entity.id
_entity.type
_entity.pdbx_description
1 polymer ?
#
loop_
_entity_poly.entity_id
_entity_poly.type
_entity_poly.pdbx_seq_one_letter_code
_entity_poly.pdbx_strand_id
1 'polypeptide(L)'
;MANKYGKSARVTDSTSMTGDRTVRVYAVSDPATGNGDRSLPQLLQDLSEQATRLIKIEAQLAAREMAAKAKQGARGGALLAVAGVLGFFGAAALLTALILALAIVMPAWLAALLVGGGLVALAGALGLGGALQVRKTLPLMPTGALASVRDDIEAVRERTKSESGRR
;
A
#
# COMPACT_ATOMS: atom_id res chain seq x y z
N MET A 1 -6.04 36.09 -45.50
CA MET A 1 -6.92 34.92 -45.73
C MET A 1 -7.88 34.81 -44.54
N ALA A 2 -9.17 34.68 -44.83
CA ALA A 2 -10.30 34.85 -43.91
C ALA A 2 -10.82 33.51 -43.38
N ASN A 3 -11.37 33.51 -42.15
CA ASN A 3 -12.57 32.76 -41.72
C ASN A 3 -12.91 33.19 -40.28
N LYS A 4 -14.00 33.87 -39.85
CA LYS A 4 -15.37 34.16 -40.31
C LYS A 4 -16.39 33.01 -40.34
N TYR A 5 -16.55 32.31 -39.21
CA TYR A 5 -17.86 31.82 -38.71
C TYR A 5 -17.77 31.82 -37.17
N GLY A 6 -18.58 32.51 -36.37
CA GLY A 6 -19.95 32.92 -36.58
C GLY A 6 -20.90 31.90 -35.95
N LYS A 7 -21.50 32.30 -34.82
CA LYS A 7 -22.93 32.13 -34.52
C LYS A 7 -23.36 30.88 -33.73
N SER A 8 -23.67 31.15 -32.46
CA SER A 8 -24.96 30.89 -31.79
C SER A 8 -25.59 29.51 -31.88
N ALA A 9 -25.78 28.87 -30.72
CA ALA A 9 -27.06 28.24 -30.39
C ALA A 9 -27.21 28.16 -28.86
N ARG A 10 -28.12 28.99 -28.34
CA ARG A 10 -28.79 28.72 -27.06
C ARG A 10 -29.47 27.36 -27.18
N VAL A 11 -29.24 26.48 -26.22
CA VAL A 11 -30.08 25.30 -26.00
C VAL A 11 -31.16 25.74 -25.00
N THR A 12 -32.27 26.24 -25.54
CA THR A 12 -33.55 26.40 -24.84
C THR A 12 -34.59 25.72 -25.70
N ASP A 13 -35.15 24.61 -25.21
CA ASP A 13 -36.47 24.02 -25.44
C ASP A 13 -36.36 22.50 -25.30
N SER A 14 -37.37 21.73 -24.95
CA SER A 14 -38.63 21.88 -24.22
C SER A 14 -39.21 20.45 -24.15
N THR A 15 -40.03 20.21 -23.14
CA THR A 15 -41.27 19.42 -23.22
C THR A 15 -41.25 17.99 -23.79
N SER A 16 -41.80 17.10 -22.95
CA SER A 16 -42.50 15.85 -23.30
C SER A 16 -41.71 14.74 -23.99
N MET A 17 -41.09 13.87 -23.18
CA MET A 17 -41.08 12.45 -23.48
C MET A 17 -41.99 11.73 -22.47
N THR A 18 -43.29 11.76 -22.78
CA THR A 18 -44.25 10.72 -22.41
C THR A 18 -43.83 9.46 -23.17
N GLY A 19 -42.75 8.84 -22.68
CA GLY A 19 -42.31 7.52 -23.11
C GLY A 19 -43.04 6.52 -22.25
N ASP A 20 -43.97 5.82 -22.87
CA ASP A 20 -44.61 4.58 -22.46
C ASP A 20 -43.61 3.62 -21.79
N ARG A 21 -43.38 3.83 -20.49
CA ARG A 21 -42.67 2.88 -19.63
C ARG A 21 -43.71 1.89 -19.15
N THR A 22 -44.16 1.01 -20.05
CA THR A 22 -44.68 -0.29 -19.65
C THR A 22 -43.54 -0.97 -18.91
N VAL A 23 -43.59 -0.87 -17.58
CA VAL A 23 -42.85 -1.75 -16.68
C VAL A 23 -43.34 -3.14 -17.05
N ARG A 24 -42.63 -3.82 -17.96
CA ARG A 24 -42.80 -5.25 -18.19
C ARG A 24 -42.40 -5.91 -16.88
N VAL A 25 -43.41 -6.09 -16.02
CA VAL A 25 -43.39 -7.06 -14.95
C VAL A 25 -43.02 -8.36 -15.64
N TYR A 26 -41.78 -8.81 -15.46
CA TYR A 26 -41.41 -10.15 -15.83
C TYR A 26 -42.38 -11.04 -15.06
N ALA A 27 -43.36 -11.60 -15.77
CA ALA A 27 -44.14 -12.70 -15.25
C ALA A 27 -43.11 -13.77 -14.92
N VAL A 28 -42.79 -13.90 -13.63
CA VAL A 28 -42.20 -15.11 -13.08
C VAL A 28 -43.12 -16.21 -13.59
N SER A 29 -42.63 -16.90 -14.61
CA SER A 29 -43.24 -18.14 -15.05
C SER A 29 -43.01 -19.07 -13.86
N ASP A 30 -44.08 -19.37 -13.15
CA ASP A 30 -44.08 -20.28 -12.03
C ASP A 30 -44.08 -21.70 -12.63
N PRO A 31 -42.97 -22.47 -12.60
CA PRO A 31 -43.04 -23.88 -12.95
C PRO A 31 -43.69 -24.61 -11.77
N ALA A 32 -45.03 -24.53 -11.70
CA ALA A 32 -45.81 -25.44 -10.89
C ALA A 32 -45.72 -26.83 -11.52
N THR A 33 -44.72 -27.62 -11.11
CA THR A 33 -44.81 -29.07 -10.82
C THR A 33 -43.45 -29.62 -10.43
N GLY A 34 -43.21 -29.63 -9.12
CA GLY A 34 -42.04 -30.23 -8.47
C GLY A 34 -42.05 -29.92 -6.99
N ASN A 35 -43.20 -30.12 -6.32
CA ASN A 35 -43.31 -29.91 -4.89
C ASN A 35 -42.65 -31.09 -4.18
N GLY A 36 -41.54 -30.85 -3.49
CA GLY A 36 -40.83 -31.83 -2.69
C GLY A 36 -39.39 -31.44 -2.46
N ASP A 37 -39.20 -30.35 -1.72
CA ASP A 37 -37.97 -29.97 -1.02
C ASP A 37 -36.72 -29.81 -1.91
N ARG A 38 -36.37 -28.54 -2.23
CA ARG A 38 -34.94 -28.23 -2.33
C ARG A 38 -34.34 -28.63 -1.00
N SER A 39 -33.74 -29.80 -0.99
CA SER A 39 -33.24 -30.44 0.21
C SER A 39 -32.22 -29.49 0.84
N LEU A 40 -32.25 -29.31 2.17
CA LEU A 40 -31.23 -28.53 2.89
C LEU A 40 -29.80 -28.73 2.35
N PRO A 41 -29.36 -29.95 1.95
CA PRO A 41 -28.07 -30.14 1.30
C PRO A 41 -27.86 -29.34 0.00
N GLN A 42 -28.87 -29.18 -0.86
CA GLN A 42 -28.76 -28.41 -2.11
C GLN A 42 -28.67 -26.89 -1.87
N LEU A 43 -29.38 -26.36 -0.87
CA LEU A 43 -29.28 -24.93 -0.50
C LEU A 43 -27.92 -24.60 0.12
N LEU A 44 -27.38 -25.50 0.95
CA LEU A 44 -26.04 -25.38 1.50
C LEU A 44 -24.97 -25.44 0.42
N GLN A 45 -25.17 -26.27 -0.61
CA GLN A 45 -24.29 -26.38 -1.76
C GLN A 45 -24.27 -25.09 -2.60
N ASP A 46 -25.45 -24.51 -2.88
CA ASP A 46 -25.56 -23.23 -3.62
C ASP A 46 -24.99 -22.03 -2.84
N LEU A 47 -25.17 -21.97 -1.52
CA LEU A 47 -24.58 -20.95 -0.64
C LEU A 47 -23.05 -21.08 -0.60
N SER A 48 -22.53 -22.31 -0.53
CA SER A 48 -21.09 -22.59 -0.57
C SER A 48 -20.48 -22.17 -1.92
N GLU A 49 -21.16 -22.45 -3.03
CA GLU A 49 -20.74 -22.05 -4.36
C GLU A 49 -20.75 -20.53 -4.53
N GLN A 50 -21.77 -19.84 -4.03
CA GLN A 50 -21.86 -18.38 -4.06
C GLN A 50 -20.82 -17.71 -3.18
N ALA A 51 -20.59 -18.22 -1.97
CA ALA A 51 -19.53 -17.74 -1.09
C ALA A 51 -18.14 -17.91 -1.75
N THR A 52 -17.89 -19.06 -2.36
CA THR A 52 -16.65 -19.34 -3.10
C THR A 52 -16.50 -18.39 -4.30
N ARG A 53 -17.60 -18.09 -5.01
CA ARG A 53 -17.61 -17.16 -6.14
C ARG A 53 -17.33 -15.72 -5.69
N LEU A 54 -17.89 -15.27 -4.58
CA LEU A 54 -17.65 -13.93 -4.01
C LEU A 54 -16.18 -13.75 -3.63
N ILE A 55 -15.62 -14.72 -2.90
CA ILE A 55 -14.20 -14.73 -2.51
C ILE A 55 -13.30 -14.65 -3.74
N LYS A 56 -13.60 -15.40 -4.81
CA LYS A 56 -12.83 -15.35 -6.06
C LYS A 56 -12.91 -13.98 -6.73
N ILE A 57 -14.07 -13.34 -6.75
CA ILE A 57 -14.24 -12.01 -7.36
C ILE A 57 -13.47 -10.96 -6.57
N GLU A 58 -13.57 -10.97 -5.24
CA GLU A 58 -12.89 -9.99 -4.38
C GLU A 58 -11.37 -10.18 -4.41
N ALA A 59 -10.90 -11.43 -4.45
CA ALA A 59 -9.48 -11.73 -4.66
C ALA A 59 -8.99 -11.23 -6.03
N GLN A 60 -9.77 -11.39 -7.10
CA GLN A 60 -9.41 -10.88 -8.43
C GLN A 60 -9.40 -9.35 -8.48
N LEU A 61 -10.33 -8.68 -7.80
CA LEU A 61 -10.37 -7.23 -7.73
C LEU A 61 -9.19 -6.68 -6.91
N ALA A 62 -8.93 -7.26 -5.73
CA ALA A 62 -7.79 -6.93 -4.90
C ALA A 62 -6.46 -7.16 -5.64
N ALA A 63 -6.34 -8.26 -6.40
CA ALA A 63 -5.16 -8.52 -7.22
C ALA A 63 -4.97 -7.44 -8.31
N ARG A 64 -6.04 -6.97 -8.95
CA ARG A 64 -5.96 -5.89 -9.95
C ARG A 64 -5.56 -4.56 -9.32
N GLU A 65 -6.14 -4.21 -8.18
CA GLU A 65 -5.79 -2.97 -7.48
C GLU A 65 -4.35 -3.02 -6.96
N MET A 66 -3.92 -4.15 -6.38
CA MET A 66 -2.53 -4.37 -5.98
C MET A 66 -1.58 -4.30 -7.17
N ALA A 67 -1.92 -4.87 -8.33
CA ALA A 67 -1.10 -4.77 -9.54
C ALA A 67 -0.99 -3.31 -10.03
N ALA A 68 -2.07 -2.53 -9.96
CA ALA A 68 -2.06 -1.11 -10.30
C ALA A 68 -1.17 -0.29 -9.35
N LYS A 69 -1.33 -0.50 -8.03
CA LYS A 69 -0.51 0.12 -6.98
C LYS A 69 0.96 -0.30 -7.09
N ALA A 70 1.23 -1.57 -7.36
CA ALA A 70 2.57 -2.11 -7.55
C ALA A 70 3.23 -1.51 -8.79
N LYS A 71 2.52 -1.36 -9.91
CA LYS A 71 3.05 -0.72 -11.12
C LYS A 71 3.39 0.76 -10.88
N GLN A 72 2.54 1.47 -10.14
CA GLN A 72 2.79 2.86 -9.77
C GLN A 72 4.00 2.99 -8.83
N GLY A 73 4.08 2.13 -7.81
CA GLY A 73 5.23 2.04 -6.91
C GLY A 73 6.52 1.64 -7.63
N ALA A 74 6.45 0.69 -8.58
CA ALA A 74 7.59 0.21 -9.35
C ALA A 74 8.19 1.30 -10.22
N ARG A 75 7.37 2.17 -10.83
CA ARG A 75 7.87 3.31 -11.61
C ARG A 75 8.64 4.30 -10.74
N GLY A 76 8.11 4.59 -9.55
CA GLY A 76 8.81 5.44 -8.56
C GLY A 76 10.11 4.80 -8.08
N GLY A 77 10.06 3.51 -7.72
CA GLY A 77 11.24 2.75 -7.29
C GLY A 77 12.31 2.66 -8.38
N ALA A 78 11.94 2.46 -9.64
CA ALA A 78 12.87 2.43 -10.77
C ALA A 78 13.57 3.78 -10.98
N LEU A 79 12.82 4.88 -10.93
CA LEU A 79 13.41 6.22 -11.03
C LEU A 79 14.36 6.52 -9.87
N LEU A 80 13.98 6.15 -8.64
CA LEU A 80 14.88 6.30 -7.49
C LEU A 80 16.12 5.42 -7.59
N ALA A 81 16.01 4.20 -8.12
CA ALA A 81 17.16 3.34 -8.35
C ALA A 81 18.13 3.97 -9.36
N VAL A 82 17.62 4.46 -10.49
CA VAL A 82 18.42 5.17 -11.51
C VAL A 82 19.05 6.43 -10.92
N ALA A 83 18.26 7.27 -10.24
CA ALA A 83 18.76 8.48 -9.58
C ALA A 83 19.82 8.16 -8.52
N GLY A 84 19.66 7.06 -7.77
CA GLY A 84 20.65 6.58 -6.80
C GLY A 84 21.97 6.18 -7.45
N VAL A 85 21.92 5.43 -8.55
CA VAL A 85 23.13 5.04 -9.30
C VAL A 85 23.83 6.27 -9.90
N LEU A 86 23.09 7.15 -10.59
CA LEU A 86 23.69 8.38 -11.14
C LEU A 86 24.23 9.30 -10.04
N GLY A 87 23.49 9.45 -8.94
CA GLY A 87 23.91 10.25 -7.79
C GLY A 87 25.18 9.70 -7.15
N PHE A 88 25.30 8.38 -7.02
CA PHE A 88 26.50 7.72 -6.50
C PHE A 88 27.73 8.00 -7.39
N PHE A 89 27.62 7.79 -8.70
CA PHE A 89 28.72 8.08 -9.62
C PHE A 89 29.05 9.58 -9.70
N GLY A 90 28.03 10.45 -9.65
CA GLY A 90 28.22 11.89 -9.59
C GLY A 90 28.96 12.34 -8.32
N ALA A 91 28.58 11.81 -7.16
CA ALA A 91 29.29 12.06 -5.91
C ALA A 91 30.74 11.55 -5.96
N ALA A 92 30.98 10.35 -6.50
CA ALA A 92 32.33 9.82 -6.69
C ALA A 92 33.18 10.71 -7.61
N ALA A 93 32.61 11.21 -8.71
CA ALA A 93 33.29 12.13 -9.62
C ALA A 93 33.62 13.47 -8.94
N LEU A 94 32.71 14.04 -8.14
CA LEU A 94 32.95 15.26 -7.36
C LEU A 94 34.03 15.07 -6.28
N LEU A 95 34.03 13.95 -5.57
CA LEU A 95 35.08 13.62 -4.61
C LEU A 95 36.44 13.48 -5.31
N THR A 96 36.47 12.83 -6.48
CA THR A 96 37.68 12.72 -7.30
C THR A 96 38.17 14.10 -7.74
N ALA A 97 37.27 14.97 -8.22
CA ALA A 97 37.59 16.33 -8.60
C ALA A 97 38.14 17.15 -7.41
N LEU A 98 37.56 16.99 -6.22
CA LEU A 98 38.04 17.63 -5.00
C LEU A 98 39.46 17.15 -4.63
N ILE A 99 39.71 15.84 -4.69
CA ILE A 99 41.05 15.27 -4.45
C ILE A 99 42.05 15.82 -5.46
N LEU A 100 41.70 15.85 -6.75
CA LEU A 100 42.56 16.39 -7.80
C LEU A 100 42.82 17.88 -7.63
N ALA A 101 41.82 18.66 -7.22
CA ALA A 101 41.98 20.08 -6.93
C ALA A 101 42.96 20.32 -5.77
N LEU A 102 42.86 19.53 -4.69
CA LEU A 102 43.82 19.57 -3.59
C LEU A 102 45.21 19.07 -4.01
N ALA A 103 45.28 18.10 -4.92
CA ALA A 103 46.54 17.56 -5.43
C ALA A 103 47.39 18.60 -6.20
N ILE A 104 46.83 19.75 -6.57
CA ILE A 104 47.57 20.87 -7.17
C ILE A 104 48.50 21.53 -6.13
N VAL A 105 48.13 21.52 -4.85
CA VAL A 105 48.88 22.19 -3.76
C VAL A 105 49.58 21.23 -2.80
N MET A 106 49.24 19.94 -2.82
CA MET A 106 49.87 18.91 -1.96
C MET A 106 49.94 17.55 -2.67
N PRO A 107 50.72 16.57 -2.17
CA PRO A 107 50.76 15.23 -2.76
C PRO A 107 49.39 14.55 -2.83
N ALA A 108 49.10 13.88 -3.95
CA ALA A 108 47.79 13.26 -4.21
C ALA A 108 47.36 12.26 -3.12
N TRP A 109 48.31 11.50 -2.55
CA TRP A 109 48.03 10.56 -1.47
C TRP A 109 47.56 11.27 -0.20
N LEU A 110 48.11 12.45 0.12
CA LEU A 110 47.73 13.25 1.29
C LEU A 110 46.33 13.85 1.08
N ALA A 111 46.05 14.38 -0.12
CA ALA A 111 44.74 14.90 -0.48
C ALA A 111 43.64 13.83 -0.37
N ALA A 112 43.90 12.62 -0.88
CA ALA A 112 42.98 11.50 -0.79
C ALA A 112 42.70 11.09 0.66
N LEU A 113 43.71 11.05 1.52
CA LEU A 113 43.54 10.75 2.96
C LEU A 113 42.73 11.83 3.68
N LEU A 114 42.93 13.10 3.35
CA LEU A 114 42.22 14.21 3.98
C LEU A 114 40.73 14.19 3.64
N VAL A 115 40.41 14.06 2.35
CA VAL A 115 39.01 13.98 1.87
C VAL A 115 38.35 12.70 2.37
N GLY A 116 39.02 11.55 2.20
CA GLY A 116 38.50 10.25 2.63
C GLY A 116 38.31 10.17 4.14
N GLY A 117 39.29 10.62 4.93
CA GLY A 117 39.21 10.69 6.39
C GLY A 117 38.07 11.59 6.87
N GLY A 118 37.90 12.76 6.24
CA GLY A 118 36.76 13.65 6.52
C GLY A 118 35.41 12.99 6.24
N LEU A 119 35.28 12.25 5.13
CA LEU A 119 34.07 11.51 4.79
C LEU A 119 33.76 10.41 5.81
N VAL A 120 34.77 9.64 6.23
CA VAL A 120 34.61 8.58 7.24
C VAL A 120 34.21 9.18 8.59
N ALA A 121 34.82 10.29 9.01
CA ALA A 121 34.45 10.97 10.24
C ALA A 121 32.99 11.47 10.20
N LEU A 122 32.58 12.10 9.09
CA LEU A 122 31.20 12.55 8.90
C LEU A 122 30.22 11.38 8.89
N ALA A 123 30.53 10.30 8.16
CA ALA A 123 29.72 9.09 8.12
C ALA A 123 29.59 8.44 9.51
N GLY A 124 30.68 8.40 10.29
CA GLY A 124 30.67 7.94 11.67
C GLY A 124 29.76 8.79 12.56
N ALA A 125 29.85 10.12 12.47
CA ALA A 125 29.02 11.03 13.24
C ALA A 125 27.52 10.89 12.89
N LEU A 126 27.19 10.85 11.59
CA LEU A 126 25.81 10.65 11.13
C LEU A 126 25.29 9.25 11.46
N GLY A 127 26.13 8.22 11.33
CA GLY A 127 25.76 6.83 11.66
C GLY A 127 25.48 6.65 13.15
N LEU A 128 26.33 7.21 14.01
CA LEU A 128 26.11 7.23 15.46
C LEU A 128 24.86 8.04 15.81
N GLY A 129 24.68 9.23 15.23
CA GLY A 129 23.51 10.08 15.44
C GLY A 129 22.21 9.40 15.01
N GLY A 130 22.20 8.79 13.83
CA GLY A 130 21.07 8.02 13.31
C GLY A 130 20.77 6.80 14.17
N ALA A 131 21.78 6.03 14.58
CA ALA A 131 21.61 4.90 15.48
C ALA A 131 21.02 5.32 16.84
N LEU A 132 21.46 6.45 17.39
CA LEU A 132 20.92 7.03 18.62
C LEU A 132 19.47 7.49 18.44
N GLN A 133 19.12 8.08 17.29
CA GLN A 133 17.76 8.50 16.97
C GLN A 133 16.82 7.30 16.87
N VAL A 134 17.22 6.27 16.12
CA VAL A 134 16.47 5.02 15.94
C VAL A 134 16.26 4.32 17.28
N ARG A 135 17.29 4.27 18.12
CA ARG A 135 17.20 3.71 19.49
C ARG A 135 16.26 4.52 20.40
N LYS A 136 16.14 5.83 20.20
CA LYS A 136 15.20 6.69 20.96
C LYS A 136 13.76 6.56 20.48
N THR A 137 13.54 6.38 19.18
CA THR A 137 12.19 6.25 18.59
C THR A 137 11.64 4.82 18.65
N LEU A 138 12.51 3.83 18.89
CA LEU A 138 12.15 2.44 19.16
C LEU A 138 12.50 2.09 20.61
N PRO A 139 11.72 2.51 21.62
CA PRO A 139 11.72 1.80 22.90
C PRO A 139 11.17 0.38 22.60
N LEU A 140 12.07 -0.55 22.26
CA LEU A 140 11.80 -1.97 22.09
C LEU A 140 11.33 -2.66 23.39
N MET A 141 11.08 -1.91 24.45
CA MET A 141 10.29 -2.34 25.59
C MET A 141 8.96 -1.57 25.57
N PRO A 142 7.91 -2.11 24.93
CA PRO A 142 6.56 -1.64 25.19
C PRO A 142 6.20 -2.10 26.61
N THR A 143 6.64 -1.34 27.61
CA THR A 143 6.30 -1.57 29.02
C THR A 143 4.78 -1.60 29.23
N GLY A 144 4.02 -0.89 28.39
CA GLY A 144 2.56 -0.97 28.34
C GLY A 144 2.00 -2.25 27.70
N ALA A 145 2.57 -2.73 26.59
CA ALA A 145 2.04 -3.94 25.92
C ALA A 145 2.36 -5.23 26.71
N LEU A 146 3.51 -5.27 27.39
CA LEU A 146 3.84 -6.36 28.31
C LEU A 146 2.94 -6.35 29.55
N ALA A 147 2.51 -5.17 30.03
CA ALA A 147 1.55 -5.05 31.13
C ALA A 147 0.16 -5.57 30.72
N SER A 148 -0.34 -5.19 29.54
CA SER A 148 -1.66 -5.65 29.05
C SER A 148 -1.71 -7.16 28.84
N VAL A 149 -0.65 -7.78 28.32
CA VAL A 149 -0.57 -9.25 28.17
C VAL A 149 -0.52 -9.95 29.52
N ARG A 150 0.12 -9.35 30.54
CA ARG A 150 0.17 -9.91 31.90
C ARG A 150 -1.19 -9.86 32.59
N ASP A 151 -1.91 -8.74 32.44
CA ASP A 151 -3.28 -8.57 32.96
C ASP A 151 -4.26 -9.56 32.28
N ASP A 152 -4.12 -9.77 30.96
CA ASP A 152 -4.94 -10.73 30.22
C ASP A 152 -4.69 -12.18 30.67
N ILE A 153 -3.44 -12.55 30.94
CA ILE A 153 -3.10 -13.89 31.46
C ILE A 153 -3.65 -14.08 32.88
N GLU A 154 -3.60 -13.05 33.73
CA GLU A 154 -4.10 -13.09 35.09
C GLU A 154 -5.63 -13.22 35.13
N ALA A 155 -6.34 -12.48 34.27
CA ALA A 155 -7.79 -12.57 34.10
C ALA A 155 -8.25 -13.95 33.59
N VAL A 156 -7.50 -14.58 32.68
CA VAL A 156 -7.81 -15.95 32.21
C VAL A 156 -7.59 -16.97 33.33
N ARG A 157 -6.49 -16.83 34.10
CA ARG A 157 -6.16 -17.74 35.20
C ARG A 157 -7.19 -17.70 36.34
N GLU A 158 -7.75 -16.53 36.62
CA GLU A 158 -8.78 -16.34 37.62
C GLU A 158 -10.13 -16.96 37.20
N ARG A 159 -10.48 -16.90 35.90
CA ARG A 159 -11.65 -17.60 35.34
C ARG A 159 -11.50 -19.13 35.45
N THR A 160 -10.34 -19.69 35.15
CA THR A 160 -10.13 -21.14 35.29
C THR A 160 -10.18 -21.60 36.75
N LYS A 161 -9.67 -20.77 37.68
CA LYS A 161 -9.67 -21.08 39.12
C LYS A 161 -11.06 -20.99 39.75
N SER A 162 -11.89 -20.04 39.32
CA SER A 162 -13.26 -19.88 39.79
C SER A 162 -14.21 -20.95 39.24
N GLU A 163 -13.92 -21.53 38.08
CA GLU A 163 -14.71 -22.61 37.48
C GLU A 163 -14.37 -24.00 38.05
N SER A 164 -13.12 -24.21 38.48
CA SER A 164 -12.68 -25.45 39.13
C SER A 164 -13.09 -25.57 40.61
N GLY A 165 -13.58 -24.50 41.24
CA GLY A 165 -14.04 -24.48 42.64
C GLY A 165 -15.53 -24.78 42.83
N ARG A 166 -16.25 -25.14 41.77
CA ARG A 166 -17.71 -25.36 41.78
C ARG A 166 -18.13 -26.83 41.55
N ARG A 167 -17.19 -27.77 41.63
CA ARG A 167 -17.45 -29.22 41.60
C ARG A 167 -17.04 -29.87 42.91
#